data_AF-A0A7C2UGC1-F1
#
_entry.id   AF-A0A7C2UGC1-F1
#
_cell.length_a   1.000
_cell.length_b   1.000
_cell.length_c   1.000
_cell.angle_alpha   90.00
_cell.angle_beta   90.00
_cell.angle_gamma   90.00
#
_symmetry.space_group_name_H-M   'P 1'
#
loop_
_entity.id
_entity.type
_entity.pdbx_description
1 polymer ?
#
loop_
_entity_poly.entity_id
_entity_poly.type
_entity_poly.pdbx_seq_one_letter_code
_entity_poly.pdbx_strand_id
1 'polypeptide(L)'
;MKQCLVIELGLIRYAEACALQRALVAARKTGTLLDVLLLCEHPHVITLGRNGKREHLLAPDHLLRQMGVEFCETDRGGDITYHGPGQIVGYPILNLGEIRRDVVWYVRQLEEAMIRATADFGITAARLEDKTGIW
;
A
#
# COMPACT_ATOMS: atom_id res chain seq x y z
N MET A 1 5.92 -5.05 -24.15
CA MET A 1 5.93 -4.53 -22.77
C MET A 1 4.57 -3.94 -22.45
N LYS A 2 3.98 -4.25 -21.29
CA LYS A 2 2.74 -3.63 -20.84
C LYS A 2 3.06 -2.23 -20.28
N GLN A 3 2.28 -1.23 -20.64
CA GLN A 3 2.45 0.14 -20.13
C GLN A 3 1.78 0.27 -18.76
N CYS A 4 2.42 1.03 -17.86
CA CYS A 4 1.90 1.38 -16.54
C CYS A 4 2.09 2.89 -16.35
N LEU A 5 1.03 3.61 -16.00
CA LEU A 5 1.07 5.04 -15.71
C LEU A 5 1.49 5.25 -14.26
N VAL A 6 2.48 6.09 -14.02
CA VAL A 6 2.88 6.51 -12.67
C VAL A 6 2.27 7.87 -12.36
N ILE A 7 1.64 8.00 -11.19
CA ILE A 7 1.05 9.26 -10.72
C ILE A 7 1.60 9.56 -9.32
N GLU A 8 2.27 10.70 -9.19
CA GLU A 8 2.75 11.21 -7.91
C GLU A 8 1.72 12.17 -7.31
N LEU A 9 1.17 11.81 -6.16
CA LEU A 9 0.10 12.56 -5.50
C LEU A 9 0.61 13.51 -4.41
N GLY A 10 1.90 13.38 -4.03
CA GLY A 10 2.45 14.06 -2.86
C GLY A 10 1.79 13.59 -1.55
N LEU A 11 1.60 14.53 -0.63
CA LEU A 11 0.95 14.28 0.66
C LEU A 11 -0.58 14.32 0.52
N ILE A 12 -1.26 13.20 0.80
CA ILE A 12 -2.72 13.06 0.65
C ILE A 12 -3.33 12.33 1.84
N ARG A 13 -4.54 12.70 2.26
CA ARG A 13 -5.26 11.99 3.33
C ARG A 13 -5.57 10.55 2.91
N TYR A 14 -5.46 9.62 3.85
CA TYR A 14 -5.65 8.18 3.58
C TYR A 14 -7.02 7.89 2.93
N ALA A 15 -8.09 8.49 3.46
CA ALA A 15 -9.45 8.29 2.94
C ALA A 15 -9.62 8.75 1.49
N GLU A 16 -8.96 9.85 1.10
CA GLU A 16 -8.98 10.38 -0.27
C GLU A 16 -8.21 9.47 -1.22
N ALA A 17 -7.02 9.00 -0.81
CA ALA A 17 -6.26 8.02 -1.56
C ALA A 17 -7.04 6.72 -1.76
N CYS A 18 -7.75 6.22 -0.74
CA CYS A 18 -8.63 5.05 -0.87
C CYS A 18 -9.80 5.30 -1.84
N ALA A 19 -10.39 6.49 -1.82
CA ALA A 19 -11.46 6.84 -2.75
C ALA A 19 -10.95 6.86 -4.20
N LEU A 20 -9.77 7.45 -4.44
CA LEU A 20 -9.12 7.45 -5.73
C LEU A 20 -8.78 6.04 -6.20
N GLN A 21 -8.20 5.19 -5.33
CA GLN A 21 -7.94 3.79 -5.64
C GLN A 21 -9.20 3.05 -6.10
N ARG A 22 -10.34 3.23 -5.40
CA ARG A 22 -11.61 2.60 -5.80
C ARG A 22 -12.10 3.08 -7.17
N ALA A 23 -12.00 4.37 -7.45
CA ALA A 23 -12.38 4.94 -8.73
C ALA A 23 -11.50 4.38 -9.87
N LEU A 24 -10.19 4.33 -9.67
CA LEU A 24 -9.24 3.79 -10.65
C LEU A 24 -9.43 2.28 -10.86
N VAL A 25 -9.69 1.51 -9.81
CA VAL A 25 -10.03 0.09 -9.94
C VAL A 25 -11.31 -0.10 -10.78
N ALA A 26 -12.34 0.73 -10.56
CA ALA A 26 -13.57 0.67 -11.34
C ALA A 26 -13.31 0.99 -12.83
N ALA A 27 -12.59 2.07 -13.12
CA ALA A 27 -12.20 2.43 -14.49
C ALA A 27 -11.30 1.36 -15.14
N ARG A 28 -10.39 0.76 -14.38
CA ARG A 28 -9.51 -0.28 -14.89
C ARG A 28 -10.25 -1.55 -15.25
N LYS A 29 -11.28 -1.91 -14.48
CA LYS A 29 -12.16 -3.06 -14.76
C LYS A 29 -12.98 -2.90 -16.05
N THR A 30 -13.31 -1.67 -16.45
CA THR A 30 -14.01 -1.42 -17.72
C THR A 30 -13.08 -1.37 -18.94
N GLY A 31 -11.77 -1.53 -18.74
CA GLY A 31 -10.77 -1.47 -19.81
C GLY A 31 -10.49 -0.06 -20.34
N THR A 32 -11.03 0.98 -19.68
CA THR A 32 -10.90 2.38 -20.10
C THR A 32 -9.60 3.05 -19.67
N LEU A 33 -8.82 2.37 -18.81
CA LEU A 33 -7.59 2.88 -18.22
C LEU A 33 -6.47 1.85 -18.36
N LEU A 34 -5.24 2.33 -18.53
CA LEU A 34 -4.02 1.52 -18.39
C LEU A 34 -3.84 1.07 -16.93
N ASP A 35 -2.90 0.16 -16.69
CA ASP A 35 -2.43 -0.11 -15.32
C ASP A 35 -1.85 1.19 -14.72
N VAL A 36 -2.05 1.42 -13.43
CA VAL A 36 -1.61 2.64 -12.73
C VAL A 36 -0.81 2.28 -11.48
N LEU A 37 0.26 3.01 -11.22
CA LEU A 37 0.95 3.05 -9.93
C LEU A 37 0.77 4.45 -9.33
N LEU A 38 0.05 4.53 -8.21
CA LEU A 38 0.03 5.75 -7.41
C LEU A 38 1.21 5.74 -6.45
N LEU A 39 1.90 6.86 -6.33
CA LEU A 39 2.91 7.11 -5.31
C LEU A 39 2.48 8.32 -4.47
N CYS A 40 2.55 8.19 -3.16
CA CYS A 40 2.13 9.23 -2.25
C CYS A 40 2.78 9.09 -0.87
N GLU A 41 2.54 10.08 -0.03
CA GLU A 41 2.72 10.00 1.41
C GLU A 41 1.38 10.28 2.10
N HIS A 42 1.24 9.85 3.35
CA HIS A 42 0.05 10.17 4.14
C HIS A 42 0.42 11.05 5.35
N PRO A 43 -0.49 11.95 5.78
CA PRO A 43 -0.50 12.40 7.16
C PRO A 43 -0.55 11.19 8.11
N HIS A 44 -0.15 11.39 9.37
CA HIS A 44 -0.09 10.31 10.35
C HIS A 44 -1.40 9.52 10.43
N VAL A 45 -1.34 8.23 10.10
CA VAL A 45 -2.49 7.34 10.10
C VAL A 45 -2.10 5.93 10.51
N ILE A 46 -2.91 5.31 11.35
CA ILE A 46 -2.86 3.89 11.67
C ILE A 46 -4.01 3.22 10.92
N THR A 47 -3.70 2.16 10.17
CA THR A 47 -4.70 1.41 9.41
C THR A 47 -4.83 -0.01 9.94
N LEU A 48 -6.07 -0.50 10.06
CA LEU A 48 -6.37 -1.87 10.48
C LEU A 48 -6.89 -2.68 9.28
N GLY A 49 -6.11 -3.68 8.86
CA GLY A 49 -6.48 -4.59 7.77
C GLY A 49 -7.46 -5.67 8.21
N ARG A 50 -7.91 -6.50 7.25
CA ARG A 50 -8.94 -7.53 7.47
C ARG A 50 -8.59 -8.58 8.53
N ASN A 51 -7.31 -8.84 8.75
CA ASN A 51 -6.86 -9.85 9.72
C ASN A 51 -6.55 -9.22 11.09
N GLY A 52 -6.69 -7.90 11.22
CA GLY A 52 -6.37 -7.19 12.44
C GLY A 52 -7.53 -7.15 13.41
N LYS A 53 -7.19 -6.89 14.68
CA LYS A 53 -8.15 -6.70 15.76
C LYS A 53 -7.95 -5.33 16.39
N ARG A 54 -9.04 -4.71 16.88
CA ARG A 54 -8.98 -3.41 17.56
C ARG A 54 -8.03 -3.42 18.76
N GLU A 55 -7.85 -4.57 19.41
CA GLU A 55 -6.93 -4.84 20.52
C GLU A 55 -5.45 -4.64 20.15
N HIS A 56 -5.08 -4.77 18.87
CA HIS A 56 -3.71 -4.54 18.41
C HIS A 56 -3.36 -3.04 18.38
N LEU A 57 -4.36 -2.15 18.40
CA LEU A 57 -4.15 -0.73 18.61
C LEU A 57 -4.03 -0.46 20.12
N LEU A 58 -2.79 -0.37 20.57
CA LEU A 58 -2.42 -0.15 21.98
C LEU A 58 -2.75 1.27 22.47
N ALA A 59 -2.79 2.24 21.56
CA ALA A 59 -3.07 3.63 21.88
C ALA A 59 -4.59 3.88 21.99
N PRO A 60 -5.07 4.53 23.06
CA PRO A 60 -6.47 4.92 23.18
C PRO A 60 -6.79 6.08 22.23
N ASP A 61 -8.06 6.21 21.83
CA ASP A 61 -8.52 7.20 20.85
C ASP A 61 -8.14 8.64 21.22
N HIS A 62 -8.16 8.99 22.51
CA HIS A 62 -7.81 10.34 22.96
C HIS A 62 -6.33 10.68 22.69
N LEU A 63 -5.44 9.71 22.83
CA LEU A 63 -4.01 9.88 22.57
C LEU A 63 -3.75 10.04 21.06
N LEU A 64 -4.42 9.24 20.23
CA LEU A 64 -4.34 9.37 18.78
C LEU A 64 -4.76 10.77 18.31
N ARG A 65 -5.86 11.29 18.86
CA ARG A 65 -6.32 12.66 18.57
C ARG A 65 -5.32 13.72 19.01
N GLN A 66 -4.74 13.58 20.21
CA GLN A 66 -3.73 14.51 20.70
C GLN A 66 -2.47 14.52 19.83
N MET A 67 -2.10 13.36 19.28
CA MET A 67 -0.95 13.20 18.38
C MET A 67 -1.27 13.54 16.92
N GLY A 68 -2.53 13.86 16.58
CA GLY A 68 -2.95 14.10 15.20
C GLY A 68 -2.86 12.86 14.30
N VAL A 69 -3.01 11.67 14.88
CA VAL A 69 -2.96 10.38 14.16
C VAL A 69 -4.38 9.91 13.85
N GLU A 70 -4.68 9.72 12.58
CA GLU A 70 -5.95 9.13 12.16
C GLU A 70 -5.96 7.61 12.39
N PHE A 71 -7.14 7.04 12.63
CA PHE A 71 -7.33 5.59 12.67
C PHE A 71 -8.36 5.19 11.62
N CYS A 72 -8.02 4.23 10.75
CA CYS A 72 -8.87 3.80 9.65
C CYS A 72 -8.91 2.27 9.53
N GLU A 73 -10.10 1.69 9.47
CA GLU A 73 -10.28 0.30 9.04
C GLU A 73 -10.25 0.23 7.51
N THR A 74 -9.70 -0.86 6.97
CA THR A 74 -9.47 -1.00 5.53
C THR A 74 -9.54 -2.46 5.10
N ASP A 75 -9.82 -2.67 3.81
CA ASP A 75 -9.97 -3.99 3.20
C ASP A 75 -8.65 -4.58 2.66
N ARG A 76 -7.47 -4.08 3.08
CA ARG A 76 -6.20 -4.76 2.73
C ARG A 76 -6.00 -6.00 3.60
N GLY A 77 -5.17 -6.92 3.11
CA GLY A 77 -4.64 -8.01 3.92
C GLY A 77 -3.74 -7.52 5.04
N GLY A 78 -3.39 -8.44 5.94
CA GLY A 78 -2.54 -8.14 7.09
C GLY A 78 -3.31 -7.52 8.25
N ASP A 79 -2.55 -7.15 9.26
CA ASP A 79 -3.02 -6.65 10.54
C ASP A 79 -2.98 -5.11 10.55
N ILE A 80 -2.45 -4.51 11.62
CA ILE A 80 -2.26 -3.09 11.82
C ILE A 80 -0.95 -2.60 11.20
N THR A 81 -0.96 -1.38 10.65
CA THR A 81 0.27 -0.69 10.24
C THR A 81 0.12 0.81 10.38
N TYR A 82 1.24 1.53 10.31
CA TYR A 82 1.30 2.97 10.37
C TYR A 82 1.84 3.55 9.06
N HIS A 83 1.29 4.70 8.68
CA HIS A 83 1.80 5.56 7.62
C HIS A 83 1.94 7.00 8.10
N GLY A 84 2.92 7.72 7.55
CA GLY A 84 3.18 9.11 7.88
C GLY A 84 4.17 9.77 6.93
N PRO A 85 4.44 11.08 7.11
CA PRO A 85 5.41 11.81 6.30
C PRO A 85 6.80 11.17 6.36
N GLY A 86 7.51 11.14 5.24
CA GLY A 86 8.78 10.45 5.02
C GLY A 86 8.64 8.99 4.61
N GLN A 87 7.43 8.43 4.59
CA GLN A 87 7.16 7.08 4.11
C GLN A 87 6.47 7.12 2.74
N ILE A 88 7.18 6.71 1.69
CA ILE A 88 6.59 6.53 0.36
C ILE A 88 5.66 5.33 0.37
N VAL A 89 4.40 5.56 0.00
CA VAL A 89 3.36 4.54 -0.14
C VAL A 89 3.02 4.37 -1.62
N GLY A 90 3.10 3.14 -2.10
CA GLY A 90 2.76 2.77 -3.48
C GLY A 90 1.47 1.97 -3.57
N TYR A 91 0.56 2.36 -4.46
CA TYR A 91 -0.67 1.62 -4.77
C TYR A 91 -0.71 1.19 -6.24
N PRO A 92 -0.21 -0.02 -6.57
CA PRO A 92 -0.34 -0.58 -7.91
C PRO A 92 -1.79 -1.06 -8.15
N ILE A 93 -2.43 -0.46 -9.15
CA ILE A 93 -3.77 -0.78 -9.63
C ILE A 93 -3.61 -1.48 -10.97
N LEU A 94 -3.44 -2.80 -10.92
CA LEU A 94 -3.04 -3.63 -12.05
C LEU A 94 -4.14 -4.64 -12.40
N ASN A 95 -4.34 -4.91 -13.70
CA ASN A 95 -5.12 -6.08 -14.11
C ASN A 95 -4.26 -7.36 -14.12
N LEU A 96 -4.32 -8.12 -13.03
CA LEU A 96 -3.61 -9.40 -12.90
C LEU A 96 -4.12 -10.47 -13.86
N GLY A 97 -5.37 -10.38 -14.36
CA GLY A 97 -5.88 -11.32 -15.36
C GLY A 97 -5.13 -11.27 -16.70
N GLU A 98 -4.57 -10.11 -17.03
CA GLU A 98 -3.75 -9.89 -18.23
C GLU A 98 -2.24 -10.16 -17.99
N ILE A 99 -1.83 -10.32 -16.73
CA ILE A 99 -0.41 -10.51 -16.34
C ILE A 99 -0.21 -11.95 -15.89
N ARG A 100 -0.76 -12.27 -14.72
CA ARG A 100 -0.79 -13.60 -14.11
C ARG A 100 -1.80 -13.55 -12.95
N ARG A 101 -2.83 -14.39 -13.02
CA ARG A 101 -3.94 -14.39 -12.06
C ARG A 101 -3.59 -15.12 -10.76
N ASP A 102 -2.59 -14.61 -10.05
CA ASP A 102 -1.97 -15.23 -8.86
C ASP A 102 -1.53 -14.14 -7.87
N VAL A 103 -2.24 -14.04 -6.75
CA VAL A 103 -1.99 -13.00 -5.72
C VAL A 103 -0.70 -13.26 -4.95
N VAL A 104 -0.35 -14.52 -4.71
CA VAL A 104 0.90 -14.87 -4.00
C VAL A 104 2.09 -14.47 -4.87
N TRP A 105 2.06 -14.84 -6.15
CA TRP A 105 3.07 -14.39 -7.11
C TRP A 105 3.17 -12.86 -7.15
N TYR A 106 2.04 -12.16 -7.21
CA TYR A 106 2.01 -10.70 -7.24
C TYR A 106 2.72 -10.09 -6.02
N VAL A 107 2.41 -10.55 -4.81
CA VAL A 107 3.08 -10.07 -3.59
C VAL A 107 4.58 -10.35 -3.64
N ARG A 108 5.01 -11.53 -4.11
CA ARG A 108 6.44 -11.85 -4.28
C ARG A 108 7.13 -10.93 -5.29
N GLN A 109 6.42 -10.46 -6.33
CA GLN A 109 6.96 -9.47 -7.27
C GLN A 109 7.08 -8.08 -6.66
N LEU A 110 6.16 -7.68 -5.78
CA LEU A 110 6.31 -6.42 -5.03
C LEU A 110 7.53 -6.47 -4.11
N GLU A 111 7.72 -7.57 -3.39
CA GLU A 111 8.93 -7.78 -2.57
C GLU A 111 10.20 -7.74 -3.43
N GLU A 112 10.19 -8.36 -4.61
CA GLU A 112 11.33 -8.33 -5.54
C GLU A 112 11.66 -6.91 -6.00
N ALA A 113 10.64 -6.14 -6.37
CA ALA A 113 10.81 -4.76 -6.81
C ALA A 113 11.44 -3.91 -5.70
N MET A 114 11.00 -4.09 -4.45
CA MET A 114 11.56 -3.37 -3.31
C MET A 114 12.99 -3.81 -2.98
N ILE A 115 13.32 -5.11 -3.04
CA ILE A 115 14.69 -5.61 -2.84
C ILE A 115 15.66 -5.01 -3.87
N ARG A 116 15.23 -4.93 -5.14
CA ARG A 116 16.05 -4.32 -6.20
C ARG A 116 16.22 -2.82 -5.97
N ALA A 117 15.14 -2.13 -5.62
CA ALA A 117 15.19 -0.71 -5.33
C ALA A 117 16.16 -0.40 -4.16
N THR A 118 16.19 -1.22 -3.11
CA THR A 118 17.15 -1.03 -2.01
C THR A 118 18.60 -1.30 -2.43
N ALA A 119 18.83 -2.22 -3.38
CA ALA A 119 20.16 -2.53 -3.87
C ALA A 119 20.81 -1.34 -4.60
N ASP A 120 20.02 -0.48 -5.25
CA ASP A 120 20.50 0.77 -5.86
C ASP A 120 21.11 1.75 -4.82
N PHE A 121 20.74 1.60 -3.55
CA PHE A 121 21.31 2.35 -2.42
C PHE A 121 22.41 1.57 -1.68
N GLY A 122 22.85 0.42 -2.21
CA GLY A 122 23.81 -0.46 -1.55
C GLY A 122 23.25 -1.21 -0.34
N ILE A 123 21.92 -1.23 -0.17
CA ILE A 123 21.25 -1.92 0.93
C ILE A 123 20.84 -3.31 0.47
N THR A 124 21.31 -4.33 1.19
CA THR A 124 20.91 -5.72 0.98
C THR A 124 19.64 -6.00 1.78
N ALA A 125 18.53 -6.25 1.10
CA ALA A 125 17.26 -6.68 1.70
C ALA A 125 16.91 -8.10 1.27
N ALA A 126 16.13 -8.80 2.08
CA ALA A 126 15.71 -10.16 1.84
C ALA A 126 14.23 -10.39 2.19
N ARG A 127 13.71 -11.55 1.77
CA ARG A 127 12.45 -12.08 2.27
C ARG A 127 12.75 -12.89 3.52
N LEU A 128 11.89 -12.81 4.52
CA LEU A 128 11.93 -13.70 5.66
C LEU A 128 10.79 -14.72 5.54
N GLU A 129 11.08 -15.99 5.82
CA GLU A 129 10.08 -17.05 5.81
C GLU A 129 8.92 -16.69 6.75
N ASP A 130 7.69 -16.96 6.33
CA ASP A 130 6.45 -16.64 7.02
C ASP A 130 6.19 -15.15 7.36
N LYS A 131 6.99 -14.21 6.84
CA LYS A 131 6.76 -12.77 7.00
C LYS A 131 6.66 -12.04 5.66
N THR A 132 5.47 -11.56 5.34
CA THR A 132 5.25 -10.72 4.16
C THR A 132 5.99 -9.40 4.28
N GLY A 133 6.69 -8.99 3.21
CA GLY A 133 7.48 -7.76 3.16
C GLY A 133 8.97 -8.04 2.91
N ILE A 134 9.78 -6.99 3.00
CA ILE A 134 11.23 -7.06 2.85
C ILE A 134 11.89 -6.63 4.17
N TRP A 135 13.05 -7.24 4.46
CA TRP A 135 13.77 -7.11 5.73
C TRP A 135 15.26 -6.88 5.49
#